data_AF-A0A149UN46-F1
#
_entry.id   AF-A0A149UN46-F1
#
_cell.length_a   1.000
_cell.length_b   1.000
_cell.length_c   1.000
_cell.angle_alpha   90.00
_cell.angle_beta   90.00
_cell.angle_gamma   90.00
#
_symmetry.space_group_name_H-M   'P 1'
#
loop_
_entity.id
_entity.type
_entity.pdbx_description
1 polymer ?
#
loop_
_entity_poly.entity_id
_entity_poly.type
_entity_poly.pdbx_seq_one_letter_code
_entity_poly.pdbx_strand_id
1 'polypeptide(L)'
;MTASTTDKISSTLTAVADTVTAATTDKSGLSSALIHYLERNNNAGQGTVRQHAEQHGLQSVVSHWENHAVVEPTTEDVVQKLLPSEVIDRLAAESGLSRSATITNLQEVLPPACRTDKVDTQRKARQA
;
A
#
# COMPACT_ATOMS: atom_id res chain seq x y z
N MET A 1 35.36 37.75 23.30
CA MET A 1 34.89 36.35 23.23
C MET A 1 33.42 36.39 22.84
N THR A 2 33.07 36.04 21.61
CA THR A 2 31.66 35.97 21.17
C THR A 2 31.43 34.75 20.28
N ALA A 3 30.59 33.86 20.82
CA ALA A 3 29.60 32.98 20.19
C ALA A 3 30.01 32.10 19.00
N SER A 4 29.81 30.79 19.19
CA SER A 4 29.38 29.88 18.11
C SER A 4 28.47 28.81 18.72
N THR A 5 27.25 29.25 19.06
CA THR A 5 26.13 28.37 19.44
C THR A 5 25.30 28.09 18.18
N THR A 6 25.89 27.39 17.20
CA THR A 6 25.18 27.06 15.93
C THR A 6 25.26 25.57 15.56
N ASP A 7 26.12 24.77 16.20
CA ASP A 7 26.39 23.39 15.72
C ASP A 7 25.41 22.29 16.19
N LYS A 8 24.35 22.61 16.95
CA LYS A 8 23.44 21.59 17.52
C LYS A 8 22.02 21.54 16.95
N ILE A 9 21.63 22.49 16.10
CA ILE A 9 20.28 22.53 15.50
C ILE A 9 20.17 21.75 14.18
N SER A 10 21.30 21.40 13.55
CA SER A 10 21.28 20.71 12.24
C SER A 10 21.06 19.19 12.34
N SER A 11 21.44 18.54 13.44
CA SER A 11 21.39 17.07 13.54
C SER A 11 19.98 16.51 13.84
N THR A 12 19.06 17.32 14.34
CA THR A 12 17.69 16.88 14.68
C THR A 12 16.70 17.07 13.53
N LEU A 13 16.99 17.96 12.56
CA LEU A 13 16.17 18.13 11.36
C LEU A 13 16.35 16.99 10.35
N THR A 14 17.54 16.38 10.30
CA THR A 14 17.82 15.22 9.43
C THR A 14 17.06 13.98 9.86
N ALA A 15 16.97 13.69 11.17
CA ALA A 15 16.30 12.47 11.66
C ALA A 15 14.78 12.43 11.36
N VAL A 16 14.10 13.59 11.38
CA VAL A 16 12.67 13.66 11.03
C VAL A 16 12.46 13.59 9.52
N ALA A 17 13.39 14.13 8.73
CA ALA A 17 13.36 14.00 7.28
C ALA A 17 13.61 12.54 6.88
N ASP A 18 14.63 11.87 7.42
CA ASP A 18 14.93 10.47 7.16
C ASP A 18 13.80 9.53 7.61
N THR A 19 13.18 9.77 8.77
CA THR A 19 12.07 8.92 9.25
C THR A 19 10.80 9.10 8.41
N VAL A 20 10.47 10.33 8.04
CA VAL A 20 9.31 10.62 7.17
C VAL A 20 9.58 10.12 5.76
N THR A 21 10.79 10.32 5.23
CA THR A 21 11.18 9.82 3.91
C THR A 21 11.22 8.30 3.88
N ALA A 22 11.71 7.62 4.92
CA ALA A 22 11.65 6.16 5.04
C ALA A 22 10.19 5.69 5.03
N ALA A 23 9.35 6.15 5.95
CA ALA A 23 7.95 5.73 6.03
C ALA A 23 7.15 6.03 4.74
N THR A 24 7.44 7.16 4.09
CA THR A 24 6.82 7.53 2.79
C THR A 24 7.34 6.66 1.65
N THR A 25 8.62 6.31 1.66
CA THR A 25 9.25 5.38 0.71
C THR A 25 8.67 3.98 0.89
N ASP A 26 8.52 3.52 2.13
CA ASP A 26 8.01 2.20 2.48
C ASP A 26 6.55 2.02 2.04
N LYS A 27 5.67 3.01 2.26
CA LYS A 27 4.27 2.97 1.81
C LYS A 27 4.15 3.01 0.28
N SER A 28 5.03 3.75 -0.38
CA SER A 28 5.09 3.83 -1.84
C SER A 28 5.59 2.51 -2.46
N GLY A 29 6.61 1.89 -1.84
CA GLY A 29 7.11 0.57 -2.18
C GLY A 29 6.03 -0.50 -2.02
N LEU A 30 5.32 -0.49 -0.89
CA LEU A 30 4.22 -1.42 -0.61
C LEU A 30 3.08 -1.29 -1.61
N SER A 31 2.66 -0.06 -1.91
CA SER A 31 1.60 0.20 -2.89
C SER A 31 2.00 -0.30 -4.29
N SER A 32 3.24 -0.06 -4.70
CA SER A 32 3.76 -0.53 -5.99
C SER A 32 3.88 -2.06 -6.04
N ALA A 33 4.34 -2.70 -4.95
CA ALA A 33 4.44 -4.15 -4.85
C ALA A 33 3.06 -4.81 -4.85
N LEU A 34 2.07 -4.19 -4.19
CA LEU A 34 0.68 -4.66 -4.20
C LEU A 34 0.07 -4.56 -5.61
N ILE A 35 0.21 -3.42 -6.29
CA ILE A 35 -0.28 -3.24 -7.66
C ILE A 35 0.40 -4.27 -8.58
N HIS A 36 1.72 -4.42 -8.47
CA HIS A 36 2.45 -5.41 -9.25
C HIS A 36 1.97 -6.84 -8.98
N TYR A 37 1.67 -7.21 -7.73
CA TYR A 37 1.06 -8.50 -7.39
C TYR A 37 -0.32 -8.67 -8.04
N LEU A 38 -1.17 -7.65 -7.99
CA LEU A 38 -2.51 -7.68 -8.56
C LEU A 38 -2.49 -7.80 -10.09
N GLU A 39 -1.60 -7.08 -10.77
CA GLU A 39 -1.43 -7.08 -12.24
C GLU A 39 -0.65 -8.30 -12.75
N ARG A 40 0.12 -8.97 -11.89
CA ARG A 40 0.98 -10.10 -12.27
C ARG A 40 0.17 -11.20 -12.96
N ASN A 41 0.76 -11.79 -14.00
CA ASN A 41 0.21 -12.93 -14.74
C ASN A 41 -1.23 -12.69 -15.23
N ASN A 42 -1.47 -11.57 -15.93
CA ASN A 42 -2.77 -11.26 -16.55
C ASN A 42 -3.89 -11.05 -15.50
N ASN A 43 -3.61 -10.26 -14.47
CA ASN A 43 -4.50 -9.99 -13.34
C ASN A 43 -4.83 -11.22 -12.48
N ALA A 44 -3.93 -12.22 -12.43
CA ALA A 44 -4.13 -13.40 -11.61
C ALA A 44 -4.27 -13.06 -10.11
N GLY A 45 -3.54 -12.04 -9.63
CA GLY A 45 -3.66 -11.56 -8.25
C GLY A 45 -5.04 -10.99 -7.94
N GLN A 46 -5.67 -10.25 -8.87
CA GLN A 46 -7.07 -9.83 -8.73
C GLN A 46 -8.03 -11.04 -8.71
N GLY A 47 -7.77 -12.05 -9.55
CA GLY A 47 -8.52 -13.31 -9.55
C GLY A 47 -8.45 -14.02 -8.20
N THR A 48 -7.25 -14.11 -7.60
CA THR A 48 -7.07 -14.70 -6.26
C THR A 48 -7.80 -13.91 -5.19
N VAL A 49 -7.70 -12.58 -5.17
CA VAL A 49 -8.44 -11.73 -4.22
C VAL A 49 -9.95 -11.94 -4.34
N ARG A 50 -10.47 -12.03 -5.57
CA ARG A 50 -11.91 -12.27 -5.82
C ARG A 50 -12.35 -13.66 -5.39
N GLN A 51 -11.54 -14.68 -5.67
CA GLN A 51 -11.78 -16.05 -5.22
C GLN A 51 -11.78 -16.16 -3.69
N HIS A 52 -10.85 -15.48 -3.02
CA HIS A 52 -10.81 -15.42 -1.56
C HIS A 52 -11.99 -14.65 -0.99
N ALA A 53 -12.39 -13.55 -1.65
CA ALA A 53 -13.59 -12.81 -1.28
C ALA A 53 -14.84 -13.69 -1.38
N GLU A 54 -14.95 -14.53 -2.41
CA GLU A 54 -16.01 -15.53 -2.55
C GLU A 54 -16.03 -16.53 -1.40
N GLN A 55 -14.88 -17.13 -1.10
CA GLN A 55 -14.76 -18.14 -0.05
C GLN A 55 -15.10 -17.60 1.34
N HIS A 56 -14.86 -16.31 1.59
CA HIS A 56 -15.09 -15.66 2.87
C HIS A 56 -16.37 -14.80 2.91
N GLY A 57 -17.17 -14.77 1.84
CA GLY A 57 -18.40 -13.96 1.77
C GLY A 57 -18.15 -12.45 1.70
N LEU A 58 -16.95 -12.02 1.29
CA LEU A 58 -16.50 -10.63 1.18
C LEU A 58 -16.68 -10.06 -0.25
N GLN A 59 -17.34 -10.77 -1.17
CA GLN A 59 -17.57 -10.28 -2.54
C GLN A 59 -18.21 -8.89 -2.57
N SER A 60 -19.22 -8.64 -1.74
CA SER A 60 -19.87 -7.32 -1.69
C SER A 60 -18.92 -6.20 -1.26
N VAL A 61 -17.92 -6.52 -0.43
CA VAL A 61 -16.90 -5.55 0.01
C VAL A 61 -15.95 -5.24 -1.14
N VAL A 62 -15.45 -6.26 -1.84
CA VAL A 62 -14.56 -6.07 -3.00
C VAL A 62 -15.29 -5.35 -4.13
N SER A 63 -16.52 -5.74 -4.44
CA SER A 63 -17.35 -5.05 -5.45
C SER A 63 -17.69 -3.62 -5.05
N HIS A 64 -17.85 -3.33 -3.76
CA HIS A 64 -17.99 -1.95 -3.29
C HIS A 64 -16.72 -1.15 -3.59
N TRP A 65 -15.54 -1.71 -3.35
CA TRP A 65 -14.27 -1.03 -3.68
C TRP A 65 -14.04 -0.84 -5.17
N GLU A 66 -14.46 -1.79 -5.99
CA GLU A 66 -14.36 -1.69 -7.45
C GLU A 66 -15.22 -0.55 -8.02
N ASN A 67 -16.36 -0.24 -7.39
CA ASN A 67 -17.37 0.70 -7.92
C ASN A 67 -17.40 2.08 -7.24
N HIS A 68 -16.78 2.25 -6.07
CA HIS A 68 -16.83 3.50 -5.31
C HIS A 68 -15.47 4.22 -5.29
N ALA A 69 -15.50 5.54 -5.56
CA ALA A 69 -14.29 6.35 -5.67
C ALA A 69 -13.63 6.69 -4.33
N VAL A 70 -14.41 6.73 -3.25
CA VAL A 70 -13.94 6.94 -1.88
C VAL A 70 -14.46 5.77 -1.07
N VAL A 71 -13.53 5.00 -0.50
CA VAL A 71 -13.78 3.78 0.23
C VAL A 71 -13.06 3.87 1.56
N GLU A 72 -13.72 3.43 2.63
CA GLU A 72 -13.11 3.41 3.94
C GLU A 72 -11.96 2.38 3.98
N PRO A 73 -10.92 2.63 4.79
CA PRO A 73 -9.89 1.64 5.03
C PRO A 73 -10.53 0.36 5.56
N THR A 74 -10.01 -0.77 5.09
CA THR A 74 -10.51 -2.09 5.50
C THR A 74 -9.94 -2.49 6.85
N THR A 75 -10.28 -3.69 7.34
CA THR A 75 -9.76 -4.23 8.60
C THR A 75 -8.67 -5.27 8.36
N GLU A 76 -7.85 -5.52 9.38
CA GLU A 76 -6.83 -6.58 9.35
C GLU A 76 -7.42 -7.94 8.96
N ASP A 77 -8.56 -8.31 9.53
CA ASP A 77 -9.26 -9.57 9.24
C ASP A 77 -9.60 -9.70 7.75
N VAL A 78 -10.09 -8.62 7.14
CA VAL A 78 -10.41 -8.61 5.71
C VAL A 78 -9.13 -8.70 4.87
N VAL A 79 -8.05 -8.00 5.22
CA VAL A 79 -6.76 -8.10 4.53
C VAL A 79 -6.23 -9.53 4.55
N GLN A 80 -6.24 -10.19 5.72
CA GLN A 80 -5.73 -11.55 5.89
C GLN A 80 -6.60 -12.61 5.21
N LYS A 81 -7.90 -12.34 5.03
CA LYS A 81 -8.80 -13.21 4.26
C LYS A 81 -8.61 -13.04 2.76
N LEU A 82 -8.44 -11.82 2.29
CA LEU A 82 -8.33 -11.50 0.86
C LEU A 82 -6.94 -11.78 0.28
N LEU A 83 -5.88 -11.60 1.06
CA LEU A 83 -4.50 -11.87 0.65
C LEU A 83 -3.95 -13.12 1.34
N PRO A 84 -3.33 -14.05 0.60
CA PRO A 84 -2.60 -15.15 1.20
C PRO A 84 -1.52 -14.65 2.15
N SER A 85 -1.31 -15.34 3.27
CA SER A 85 -0.25 -14.99 4.24
C SER A 85 1.13 -14.86 3.60
N GLU A 86 1.47 -15.76 2.67
CA GLU A 86 2.73 -15.74 1.92
C GLU A 86 2.92 -14.46 1.07
N VAL A 87 1.81 -13.89 0.58
CA VAL A 87 1.83 -12.64 -0.19
C VAL A 87 2.07 -11.47 0.75
N ILE A 88 1.42 -11.46 1.91
CA ILE A 88 1.65 -10.43 2.95
C ILE A 88 3.12 -10.45 3.40
N ASP A 89 3.71 -11.62 3.61
CA ASP A 89 5.11 -11.76 3.99
C ASP A 89 6.07 -11.30 2.89
N ARG A 90 5.74 -11.57 1.63
CA ARG A 90 6.50 -11.06 0.48
C ARG A 90 6.41 -9.54 0.38
N LEU A 91 5.21 -8.97 0.50
CA LEU A 91 5.01 -7.52 0.48
C LEU A 91 5.76 -6.83 1.63
N ALA A 92 5.78 -7.44 2.82
CA ALA A 92 6.56 -6.98 3.95
C ALA A 92 8.07 -6.95 3.64
N ALA A 93 8.59 -8.05 3.10
CA ALA A 93 10.00 -8.16 2.71
C ALA A 93 10.39 -7.17 1.60
N GLU A 94 9.55 -6.99 0.57
CA GLU A 94 9.80 -6.07 -0.54
C GLU A 94 9.71 -4.60 -0.11
N SER A 95 8.89 -4.30 0.89
CA SER A 95 8.72 -2.93 1.41
C SER A 95 9.66 -2.60 2.57
N GLY A 96 10.46 -3.56 3.05
CA GLY A 96 11.29 -3.39 4.25
C GLY A 96 10.48 -3.22 5.55
N LEU A 97 9.18 -3.49 5.52
CA LEU A 97 8.27 -3.31 6.65
C LEU A 97 8.13 -4.58 7.47
N SER A 98 7.81 -4.42 8.76
CA SER A 98 7.36 -5.54 9.59
C SER A 98 5.97 -6.01 9.15
N ARG A 99 5.69 -7.31 9.26
CA ARG A 99 4.40 -7.91 8.86
C ARG A 99 3.18 -7.16 9.40
N SER A 100 3.19 -6.78 10.68
CA SER A 100 2.09 -6.01 11.28
C SER A 100 1.95 -4.62 10.66
N ALA A 101 3.05 -3.91 10.40
CA ALA A 101 3.03 -2.62 9.73
C ALA A 101 2.56 -2.75 8.27
N THR A 102 2.93 -3.82 7.59
CA THR A 102 2.43 -4.15 6.24
C THR A 102 0.92 -4.34 6.26
N ILE A 103 0.38 -5.12 7.20
CA ILE A 103 -1.06 -5.34 7.34
C ILE A 103 -1.79 -4.02 7.63
N THR A 104 -1.27 -3.19 8.54
CA THR A 104 -1.86 -1.87 8.83
C THR A 104 -1.86 -0.96 7.59
N ASN A 105 -0.78 -0.92 6.83
CA ASN A 105 -0.74 -0.11 5.61
C ASN A 105 -1.63 -0.70 4.50
N LEU A 106 -1.73 -2.03 4.40
CA LEU A 106 -2.61 -2.72 3.45
C LEU A 106 -4.09 -2.39 3.69
N GLN A 107 -4.50 -2.13 4.92
CA GLN A 107 -5.87 -1.70 5.22
C GLN A 107 -6.26 -0.42 4.46
N GLU A 108 -5.29 0.48 4.27
CA GLU A 108 -5.51 1.75 3.57
C GLU A 108 -5.32 1.64 2.05
N VAL A 109 -4.35 0.83 1.59
CA VAL A 109 -3.96 0.80 0.17
C VAL A 109 -4.65 -0.29 -0.64
N LEU A 110 -5.17 -1.33 0.00
CA LEU A 110 -5.84 -2.44 -0.68
C LEU A 110 -7.19 -2.05 -1.31
N PRO A 111 -8.08 -1.30 -0.63
CA PRO A 111 -9.33 -0.83 -1.23
C PRO A 111 -9.12 0.01 -2.52
N PRO A 112 -8.26 1.04 -2.56
CA PRO A 112 -8.03 1.79 -3.80
C PRO A 112 -7.26 0.99 -4.86
N ALA A 113 -6.44 0.00 -4.49
CA ALA A 113 -5.73 -0.86 -5.45
C ALA A 113 -6.64 -1.88 -6.15
N CYS A 114 -7.73 -2.31 -5.49
CA CYS A 114 -8.75 -3.16 -6.10
C CYS A 114 -9.68 -2.39 -7.06
N ARG A 115 -9.57 -1.06 -7.12
CA ARG A 115 -10.41 -0.25 -7.99
C ARG A 115 -10.11 -0.60 -9.45
N THR A 116 -11.14 -1.06 -10.17
CA THR A 116 -11.10 -1.19 -11.64
C THR A 116 -11.33 0.20 -12.25
N ASP A 117 -10.56 1.20 -11.82
CA ASP A 117 -10.59 2.46 -12.51
C ASP A 117 -9.79 2.27 -13.81
N LYS A 118 -10.45 2.58 -14.92
CA LYS A 118 -9.85 2.70 -16.24
C LYS A 118 -8.85 3.88 -16.27
N VAL A 119 -7.93 3.97 -15.30
CA VAL A 119 -6.83 4.94 -15.21
C VAL A 119 -5.60 4.43 -15.95
N ASP A 120 -5.82 3.92 -17.17
CA ASP A 120 -4.78 4.01 -18.20
C ASP A 120 -4.54 5.49 -18.60
N THR A 121 -5.40 6.42 -18.18
CA THR A 121 -5.36 7.82 -18.61
C THR A 121 -4.49 8.74 -17.75
N GLN A 122 -4.04 8.35 -16.54
CA GLN A 122 -3.27 9.28 -15.67
C GLN A 122 -1.74 9.17 -15.80
N ARG A 123 -1.18 8.07 -16.31
CA ARG A 123 0.27 8.03 -16.63
C ARG A 123 0.60 8.70 -17.97
N LYS A 124 -0.36 8.80 -18.89
CA LYS A 124 -0.15 9.44 -20.21
C LYS A 124 -0.22 10.97 -20.20
N ALA A 125 -0.80 11.59 -19.18
CA ALA A 125 -0.92 13.06 -19.07
C ALA A 125 0.30 13.75 -18.42
N ARG A 126 1.26 13.00 -17.86
CA ARG A 126 2.50 13.55 -17.27
C ARG A 126 3.71 13.50 -18.22
N GLN A 127 3.53 13.04 -19.46
CA GLN A 127 4.58 12.96 -20.48
C GLN A 127 4.23 13.72 -21.78
N ALA A 128 3.18 14.56 -21.75
CA ALA A 128 2.83 15.44 -22.87
C ALA A 128 3.35 16.86 -22.63
#